data_AF-A0A7W3Z3W2-F1
#
_entry.id   AF-A0A7W3Z3W2-F1
#
_cell.length_a   1.000
_cell.length_b   1.000
_cell.length_c   1.000
_cell.angle_alpha   90.00
_cell.angle_beta   90.00
_cell.angle_gamma   90.00
#
_symmetry.space_group_name_H-M   'P 1'
#
loop_
_entity.id
_entity.type
_entity.pdbx_description
1 polymer ?
#
loop_
_entity_poly.entity_id
_entity_poly.type
_entity_poly.pdbx_seq_one_letter_code
_entity_poly.pdbx_strand_id
1 'polypeptide(L)'
;MTEQENTAHNIKFYSANAICLATFLGGPLIAGYLIRANYRALAEEQKAQQALVLGIVSTLIFLVALLLLPVELVDRIPNYIFPAIFTGIVGWIVEVKQGNILRQHKENNKEFYSNWKAAGLAFLSALILFITAVLLLLLWE
;
A
#
# COMPACT_ATOMS: atom_id res chain seq x y z
N MET A 1 37.64 6.74 20.63
CA MET A 1 36.81 7.22 19.51
C MET A 1 35.75 6.17 19.25
N THR A 2 34.51 6.43 19.68
CA THR A 2 33.40 5.49 19.67
C THR A 2 32.79 5.37 18.27
N GLU A 3 32.62 4.13 17.82
CA GLU A 3 32.00 3.66 16.57
C GLU A 3 30.52 4.08 16.34
N GLN A 4 30.01 5.07 17.07
CA GLN A 4 28.58 5.42 17.10
C GLN A 4 28.20 6.65 16.25
N GLU A 5 29.12 7.22 15.46
CA GLU A 5 28.86 8.47 14.72
C GLU A 5 28.59 8.30 13.20
N ASN A 6 28.42 7.08 12.66
CA ASN A 6 28.31 6.94 11.19
C ASN A 6 27.24 5.97 10.67
N THR A 7 26.02 6.06 11.19
CA THR A 7 24.84 5.83 10.35
C THR A 7 23.87 6.98 10.57
N ALA A 8 24.13 8.11 9.92
CA ALA A 8 23.05 9.04 9.61
C ALA A 8 22.04 8.24 8.77
N HIS A 9 21.05 7.64 9.42
CA HIS A 9 20.03 6.84 8.76
C HIS A 9 19.33 7.81 7.80
N ASN A 10 19.66 7.75 6.52
CA ASN A 10 19.01 8.57 5.52
C ASN A 10 17.58 8.06 5.43
N ILE A 11 16.69 8.71 6.18
CA ILE A 11 15.27 8.38 6.27
C ILE A 11 14.72 8.51 4.85
N LYS A 12 14.20 7.43 4.28
CA LYS A 12 13.55 7.44 2.96
C LYS A 12 12.09 7.07 3.11
N PHE A 13 11.25 7.80 2.39
CA PHE A 13 9.82 7.53 2.31
C PHE A 13 9.45 6.97 0.93
N TYR A 14 8.33 6.28 0.86
CA TYR A 14 7.58 6.14 -0.38
C TYR A 14 6.76 7.41 -0.60
N SER A 15 6.85 7.97 -1.81
CA SER A 15 6.06 9.14 -2.17
C SER A 15 4.57 8.79 -2.28
N ALA A 16 3.70 9.80 -2.19
CA ALA A 16 2.26 9.61 -2.39
C ALA A 16 1.96 8.94 -3.75
N ASN A 17 2.63 9.39 -4.83
CA ASN A 17 2.49 8.80 -6.15
C ASN A 17 2.94 7.33 -6.19
N ALA A 18 4.04 6.99 -5.52
CA ALA A 18 4.51 5.61 -5.45
C ALA A 18 3.50 4.72 -4.72
N ILE A 19 2.92 5.20 -3.61
CA ILE A 19 1.89 4.48 -2.86
C ILE A 19 0.64 4.31 -3.72
N CYS A 20 0.14 5.36 -4.37
CA CYS A 20 -1.05 5.29 -5.23
C CYS A 20 -0.84 4.34 -6.42
N LEU A 21 0.30 4.41 -7.10
CA LEU A 21 0.61 3.51 -8.22
C LEU A 21 0.70 2.06 -7.76
N ALA A 22 1.42 1.80 -6.67
CA ALA A 22 1.50 0.46 -6.10
C ALA A 22 0.13 -0.07 -5.67
N THR A 23 -0.68 0.79 -5.06
CA THR A 23 -2.05 0.47 -4.65
C THR A 23 -2.89 0.09 -5.86
N PHE A 24 -2.90 0.89 -6.91
CA PHE A 24 -3.68 0.63 -8.13
C PHE A 24 -3.33 -0.73 -8.75
N LEU A 25 -2.05 -1.12 -8.71
CA LEU A 25 -1.56 -2.37 -9.29
C LEU A 25 -1.72 -3.59 -8.36
N GLY A 26 -1.59 -3.41 -7.04
CA GLY A 26 -1.46 -4.50 -6.06
C GLY A 26 -2.52 -4.54 -4.96
N GLY A 27 -3.45 -3.59 -4.96
CA GLY A 27 -4.58 -3.50 -4.03
C GLY A 27 -4.27 -2.81 -2.69
N PRO A 28 -5.25 -2.82 -1.76
CA PRO A 28 -5.14 -2.15 -0.45
C PRO A 28 -4.06 -2.74 0.47
N LEU A 29 -3.69 -4.02 0.30
CA LEU A 29 -2.66 -4.67 1.12
C LEU A 29 -1.30 -3.97 0.97
N ILE A 30 -0.86 -3.75 -0.27
CA ILE A 30 0.40 -3.06 -0.52
C ILE A 30 0.34 -1.60 -0.08
N ALA A 31 -0.83 -0.95 -0.18
CA ALA A 31 -1.03 0.39 0.36
C ALA A 31 -0.71 0.45 1.86
N GLY A 32 -1.30 -0.46 2.65
CA GLY A 32 -1.06 -0.55 4.09
C GLY A 32 0.41 -0.83 4.43
N TYR A 33 1.07 -1.70 3.66
CA TYR A 33 2.50 -2.01 3.83
C TYR A 33 3.40 -0.79 3.55
N LEU A 34 3.17 -0.04 2.48
CA LEU A 34 4.00 1.13 2.13
C LEU A 34 3.75 2.30 3.08
N ILE A 35 2.50 2.54 3.48
CA ILE A 35 2.16 3.55 4.49
C ILE A 35 2.79 3.18 5.85
N ARG A 36 2.77 1.89 6.22
CA ARG A 36 3.49 1.37 7.39
C ARG A 36 4.97 1.69 7.31
N ALA A 37 5.62 1.43 6.18
CA ALA A 37 7.05 1.73 6.01
C ALA A 37 7.38 3.21 6.25
N ASN A 38 6.51 4.11 5.78
CA ASN A 38 6.64 5.55 6.06
C ASN A 38 6.51 5.87 7.55
N TYR A 39 5.52 5.30 8.25
CA TYR A 39 5.38 5.52 9.69
C TYR A 39 6.55 4.95 10.51
N ARG A 40 7.12 3.81 10.13
CA ARG A 40 8.32 3.27 10.80
C ARG A 40 9.52 4.19 10.61
N ALA A 41 9.65 4.80 9.44
CA ALA A 41 10.67 5.81 9.16
C ALA A 41 10.51 7.09 10.01
N LEU A 42 9.31 7.33 10.56
CA LEU A 42 9.00 8.39 11.52
C LEU A 42 9.05 7.93 12.99
N ALA A 43 9.47 6.69 13.26
CA ALA A 43 9.40 6.05 14.57
C ALA A 43 7.97 5.99 15.18
N GLU A 44 6.92 6.08 14.36
CA GLU A 44 5.52 6.01 14.78
C GLU A 44 4.96 4.58 14.68
N GLU A 45 5.54 3.63 15.42
CA GLU A 45 5.23 2.19 15.30
C GLU A 45 3.73 1.86 15.49
N GLN A 46 3.02 2.55 16.40
CA GLN A 46 1.59 2.31 16.59
C GLN A 46 0.77 2.59 15.32
N LYS A 47 1.02 3.74 14.66
CA LYS A 47 0.36 4.08 13.39
C LYS A 47 0.84 3.18 12.27
N ALA A 48 2.09 2.73 12.32
CA ALA A 48 2.64 1.78 11.37
C ALA A 48 1.88 0.44 11.39
N GLN A 49 1.58 -0.09 12.59
CA GLN A 49 0.77 -1.29 12.74
C GLN A 49 -0.68 -1.06 12.30
N GLN A 50 -1.28 0.08 12.68
CA GLN A 50 -2.63 0.44 12.24
C GLN A 50 -2.74 0.49 10.71
N ALA A 51 -1.75 1.05 10.01
CA ALA A 51 -1.74 1.11 8.55
C ALA A 51 -1.74 -0.28 7.91
N LEU A 52 -0.94 -1.21 8.43
CA LEU A 52 -0.90 -2.58 7.93
C LEU A 52 -2.20 -3.33 8.21
N VAL A 53 -2.74 -3.21 9.43
CA VAL A 53 -4.03 -3.83 9.79
C VAL A 53 -5.16 -3.30 8.91
N LEU A 54 -5.22 -1.99 8.68
CA LEU A 54 -6.21 -1.39 7.79
C LEU A 54 -6.07 -1.88 6.34
N GLY A 55 -4.84 -2.04 5.85
CA GLY A 55 -4.59 -2.62 4.52
C GLY A 55 -5.09 -4.06 4.40
N ILE A 56 -4.81 -4.91 5.40
CA ILE A 56 -5.28 -6.30 5.45
C ILE A 56 -6.81 -6.34 5.54
N VAL A 57 -7.41 -5.61 6.49
CA VAL A 57 -8.87 -5.59 6.68
C VAL A 57 -9.58 -5.07 5.43
N SER A 58 -9.08 -4.01 4.80
CA SER A 58 -9.66 -3.48 3.55
C SER A 58 -9.58 -4.48 2.41
N THR A 59 -8.49 -5.26 2.33
CA THR A 59 -8.34 -6.32 1.34
C THR A 59 -9.35 -7.44 1.60
N LEU A 60 -9.51 -7.89 2.85
CA LEU A 60 -10.50 -8.90 3.20
C LEU A 60 -11.92 -8.44 2.91
N ILE A 61 -12.27 -7.21 3.28
CA ILE A 61 -13.59 -6.61 2.97
C ILE A 61 -13.82 -6.58 1.46
N PHE A 62 -12.82 -6.16 0.69
CA PHE A 62 -12.93 -6.13 -0.77
C PHE A 62 -13.17 -7.52 -1.37
N LEU A 63 -12.41 -8.53 -0.91
CA LEU A 63 -12.59 -9.91 -1.37
C LEU A 63 -13.96 -10.47 -1.00
N VAL A 64 -14.42 -10.28 0.24
CA VAL A 64 -15.75 -10.71 0.67
C VAL A 64 -16.84 -9.99 -0.12
N ALA A 65 -16.71 -8.68 -0.35
CA ALA A 65 -17.66 -7.93 -1.16
C ALA A 65 -17.73 -8.47 -2.59
N LEU A 66 -16.59 -8.82 -3.19
CA LEU A 66 -16.56 -9.41 -4.53
C LEU A 66 -17.27 -10.77 -4.58
N LEU A 67 -17.14 -11.60 -3.55
CA LEU A 67 -17.82 -12.91 -3.45
C LEU A 67 -19.33 -12.78 -3.21
N LEU A 68 -19.79 -11.69 -2.61
CA LEU A 68 -21.22 -11.44 -2.35
C LEU A 68 -21.93 -10.78 -3.54
N LEU A 69 -21.20 -10.19 -4.48
CA LEU A 69 -21.78 -9.53 -5.63
C LEU A 69 -22.21 -10.55 -6.70
N PRO A 70 -23.42 -10.40 -7.30
CA PRO A 70 -23.83 -11.16 -8.47
C PRO A 70 -22.84 -10.99 -9.62
N VAL A 71 -22.46 -12.10 -10.27
CA VAL A 71 -21.49 -12.13 -11.36
C VAL A 71 -21.91 -11.19 -12.51
N GLU A 72 -23.22 -11.13 -12.80
CA GLU A 72 -23.77 -10.29 -13.87
C GLU A 72 -23.62 -8.79 -13.61
N LEU A 73 -23.48 -8.38 -12.34
CA LEU A 73 -23.17 -6.99 -11.98
C LEU A 73 -21.68 -6.72 -12.10
N VAL A 74 -20.84 -7.65 -11.66
CA VAL A 74 -19.37 -7.50 -11.71
C VAL A 74 -18.91 -7.38 -13.16
N ASP A 75 -19.44 -8.20 -14.06
CA ASP A 75 -19.07 -8.20 -15.49
C ASP A 75 -19.41 -6.88 -16.22
N ARG A 76 -20.33 -6.08 -15.69
CA ARG A 76 -20.68 -4.77 -16.23
C ARG A 76 -19.77 -3.65 -15.74
N ILE A 77 -19.02 -3.88 -14.67
CA ILE A 77 -18.13 -2.89 -14.08
C ILE A 77 -16.76 -3.02 -14.76
N PRO A 78 -16.24 -1.96 -15.41
CA PRO A 78 -14.90 -2.01 -15.95
C PRO A 78 -13.86 -2.32 -14.87
N ASN A 79 -12.90 -3.19 -15.18
CA ASN A 79 -11.92 -3.73 -14.21
C ASN A 79 -11.06 -2.66 -13.50
N TYR A 80 -10.97 -1.44 -14.03
CA TYR A 80 -10.22 -0.34 -13.42
C TYR A 80 -11.01 0.45 -12.38
N ILE A 81 -12.34 0.28 -12.28
CA ILE A 81 -13.18 1.06 -11.36
C ILE A 81 -12.85 0.74 -9.90
N PHE A 82 -12.79 -0.54 -9.53
CA PHE A 82 -12.43 -0.91 -8.16
C PHE A 82 -11.01 -0.42 -7.79
N PRO A 83 -9.97 -0.65 -8.63
CA PRO A 83 -8.66 -0.03 -8.44
C PRO A 83 -8.67 1.48 -8.27
N ALA A 84 -9.41 2.20 -9.11
CA ALA A 84 -9.49 3.65 -9.02
C ALA A 84 -10.10 4.10 -7.70
N ILE A 85 -11.17 3.44 -7.23
CA ILE A 85 -11.86 3.79 -5.97
C ILE A 85 -10.91 3.65 -4.78
N PHE A 86 -10.34 2.48 -4.56
CA PHE A 86 -9.48 2.30 -3.38
C PHE A 86 -8.17 3.11 -3.49
N THR A 87 -7.68 3.35 -4.72
CA THR A 87 -6.50 4.22 -4.93
C THR A 87 -6.81 5.68 -4.59
N GLY A 88 -7.99 6.18 -4.97
CA GLY A 88 -8.44 7.52 -4.61
C GLY A 88 -8.56 7.69 -3.09
N ILE A 89 -9.16 6.71 -2.41
CA ILE A 89 -9.26 6.70 -0.94
C ILE A 89 -7.87 6.70 -0.29
N VAL A 90 -6.96 5.83 -0.76
CA VAL A 90 -5.58 5.77 -0.26
C VAL A 90 -4.84 7.08 -0.50
N GLY A 91 -4.96 7.66 -1.69
CA GLY A 91 -4.35 8.95 -2.02
C GLY A 91 -4.80 10.06 -1.08
N TRP A 92 -6.11 10.12 -0.79
CA TRP A 92 -6.65 11.05 0.19
C TRP A 92 -6.11 10.79 1.61
N ILE A 93 -6.07 9.54 2.06
CA ILE A 93 -5.51 9.18 3.38
C ILE A 93 -4.04 9.59 3.49
N VAL A 94 -3.23 9.32 2.46
CA VAL A 94 -1.80 9.68 2.45
C VAL A 94 -1.63 11.19 2.48
N GLU A 95 -2.40 11.95 1.71
CA GLU A 95 -2.32 13.41 1.73
C GLU A 95 -2.67 13.98 3.11
N VAL A 96 -3.76 13.51 3.71
CA VAL A 96 -4.21 13.98 5.04
C VAL A 96 -3.23 13.61 6.14
N LYS A 97 -2.66 12.40 6.11
CA LYS A 97 -1.85 11.87 7.21
C LYS A 97 -0.34 12.08 7.06
N GLN A 98 0.17 12.06 5.84
CA GLN A 98 1.60 12.10 5.53
C GLN A 98 1.97 13.23 4.54
N GLY A 99 1.00 13.95 3.95
CA GLY A 99 1.27 14.96 2.92
C GLY A 99 2.25 16.06 3.36
N ASN A 100 2.08 16.59 4.58
CA ASN A 100 2.98 17.63 5.11
C ASN A 100 4.43 17.16 5.22
N ILE A 101 4.66 15.98 5.80
CA ILE A 101 6.02 15.46 5.99
C ILE A 101 6.66 15.04 4.65
N LEU A 102 5.87 14.51 3.70
CA LEU A 102 6.35 14.16 2.37
C LEU A 102 6.71 15.42 1.56
N ARG A 103 5.94 16.50 1.67
CA ARG A 103 6.27 17.81 1.05
C ARG A 103 7.55 18.39 1.64
N GLN A 104 7.67 18.43 2.96
CA GLN A 104 8.89 18.88 3.64
C GLN A 104 10.11 18.02 3.25
N HIS A 105 9.95 16.70 3.11
CA HIS A 105 11.02 15.80 2.67
C HIS A 105 11.50 16.16 1.26
N LYS A 106 10.55 16.44 0.35
CA LYS A 106 10.83 16.86 -1.02
C LYS A 106 11.50 18.24 -1.09
N GLU A 107 11.01 19.21 -0.32
CA GLU A 107 11.55 20.58 -0.25
C GLU A 107 13.00 20.60 0.27
N ASN A 108 13.34 19.67 1.17
CA ASN A 108 14.71 19.49 1.66
C ASN A 108 15.60 18.66 0.69
N ASN A 109 15.17 18.45 -0.55
CA ASN A 109 15.88 17.67 -1.57
C ASN A 109 16.29 16.26 -1.13
N LYS A 110 15.51 15.65 -0.23
CA LYS A 110 15.76 14.27 0.20
C LYS A 110 15.14 13.27 -0.77
N GLU A 111 15.82 12.16 -0.97
CA GLU A 111 15.38 11.13 -1.89
C GLU A 111 14.20 10.32 -1.34
N PHE A 112 13.28 9.96 -2.24
CA PHE A 112 12.26 8.93 -2.00
C PHE A 112 12.76 7.57 -2.47
N TYR A 113 12.12 6.50 -2.01
CA TYR A 113 12.23 5.21 -2.69
C TYR A 113 11.74 5.33 -4.14
N SER A 114 12.38 4.60 -5.05
CA SER A 114 12.00 4.60 -6.46
C SER A 114 10.60 4.02 -6.68
N ASN A 115 9.89 4.54 -7.67
CA ASN A 115 8.58 4.01 -8.06
C ASN A 115 8.68 2.55 -8.53
N TRP A 116 9.81 2.14 -9.12
CA TRP A 116 10.10 0.75 -9.48
C TRP A 116 10.14 -0.19 -8.28
N LYS A 117 10.70 0.26 -7.15
CA LYS A 117 10.67 -0.54 -5.91
C LYS A 117 9.23 -0.74 -5.43
N ALA A 118 8.41 0.31 -5.46
CA ALA A 118 7.01 0.22 -5.08
C ALA A 118 6.20 -0.69 -6.03
N ALA A 119 6.45 -0.59 -7.34
CA ALA A 119 5.83 -1.46 -8.34
C ALA A 119 6.22 -2.94 -8.17
N GLY A 120 7.50 -3.24 -7.90
CA GLY A 120 7.94 -4.61 -7.62
C GLY A 120 7.28 -5.21 -6.36
N LEU A 121 7.10 -4.40 -5.32
CA LEU A 121 6.36 -4.83 -4.12
C LEU A 121 4.85 -4.99 -4.39
N ALA A 122 4.27 -4.15 -5.25
CA ALA A 122 2.87 -4.30 -5.68
C ALA A 122 2.67 -5.61 -6.45
N PHE A 123 3.58 -5.95 -7.35
CA PHE A 123 3.58 -7.23 -8.05
C PHE A 123 3.65 -8.42 -7.07
N LEU A 124 4.55 -8.35 -6.07
CA LEU A 124 4.65 -9.38 -5.04
C LEU A 124 3.35 -9.50 -4.22
N SER A 125 2.73 -8.38 -3.86
CA SER A 125 1.43 -8.36 -3.17
C SER A 125 0.33 -9.02 -4.01
N ALA A 126 0.25 -8.67 -5.30
CA ALA A 126 -0.69 -9.27 -6.23
C ALA A 126 -0.47 -10.79 -6.37
N LEU A 127 0.79 -11.23 -6.44
CA LEU A 127 1.15 -12.65 -6.52
C LEU A 127 0.72 -13.42 -5.26
N ILE A 128 0.94 -12.86 -4.06
CA ILE A 128 0.50 -13.47 -2.80
C ILE A 128 -1.02 -13.63 -2.77
N LEU A 129 -1.75 -12.58 -3.16
CA LEU A 129 -3.22 -12.60 -3.20
C LEU A 129 -3.73 -13.62 -4.22
N PHE A 130 -3.12 -13.68 -5.41
CA PHE A 130 -3.47 -14.64 -6.45
C PHE A 130 -3.26 -16.09 -5.97
N ILE A 131 -2.09 -16.40 -5.40
CA ILE A 131 -1.81 -17.74 -4.86
C ILE A 131 -2.81 -18.10 -3.76
N THR A 132 -3.11 -17.16 -2.86
CA THR A 132 -4.06 -17.37 -1.77
C THR A 132 -5.47 -17.66 -2.30
N ALA A 133 -5.93 -16.92 -3.32
CA ALA A 133 -7.21 -17.16 -3.96
C ALA A 133 -7.28 -18.54 -4.64
N VAL A 134 -6.23 -18.93 -5.39
CA VAL A 134 -6.15 -20.24 -6.04
C VAL A 134 -6.17 -21.37 -5.00
N LEU A 135 -5.41 -21.26 -3.91
CA LEU A 135 -5.41 -22.27 -2.84
C LEU A 135 -6.78 -22.40 -2.17
N LEU A 136 -7.47 -21.28 -1.93
CA LEU A 136 -8.82 -21.31 -1.36
C LEU A 136 -9.82 -22.01 -2.28
N LEU A 137 -9.71 -21.80 -3.60
CA LEU A 137 -10.53 -22.50 -4.59
C LEU A 137 -10.25 -24.00 -4.60
N LEU A 138 -8.97 -24.41 -4.57
CA LEU A 138 -8.58 -25.83 -4.54
C LEU A 138 -8.97 -26.55 -3.25
N LEU A 139 -9.09 -25.84 -2.11
CA LEU A 139 -9.57 -26.41 -0.85
C LEU A 139 -11.09 -26.53 -0.78
N TRP A 140 -11.81 -25.84 -1.67
CA TRP A 140 -13.27 -25.83 -1.71
C TRP A 140 -13.85 -26.95 -2.59
N GLU A 141 -13.09 -27.45 -3.58
CA GLU A 141 -13.42 -28.65 -4.37
C GLU A 141 -12.99 -29.95 -3.67
#